data_AF-A0AAU7HKM6-F1
#
_entry.id   AF-A0AAU7HKM6-F1
#
_cell.length_a   1.000
_cell.length_b   1.000
_cell.length_c   1.000
_cell.angle_alpha   90.00
_cell.angle_beta   90.00
_cell.angle_gamma   90.00
#
_symmetry.space_group_name_H-M   'P 1'
#
loop_
_entity.id
_entity.type
_entity.pdbx_description
1 polymer ?
#
loop_
_entity_poly.entity_id
_entity_poly.type
_entity_poly.pdbx_seq_one_letter_code
_entity_poly.pdbx_strand_id
1 'polypeptide(L)'
;MCELIIIARIVVFVIMFSMGIVGVFYGAWFCKKNDINMNTFSGMFEMYRRVFSFKNKRFSIVMLGCMYGGGLLVLIIFGITFWGEGQGCVFPTRYS
;
A
#
# COMPACT_ATOMS: atom_id res chain seq x y z
N MET A 1 5.33 26.43 -1.32
CA MET A 1 4.27 25.45 -1.68
C MET A 1 4.84 24.21 -2.36
N CYS A 2 5.66 24.34 -3.40
CA CYS A 2 6.24 23.17 -4.08
C CYS A 2 7.13 22.29 -3.17
N GLU A 3 7.94 22.87 -2.28
CA GLU A 3 8.73 22.08 -1.32
C GLU A 3 7.87 21.24 -0.37
N LEU A 4 6.75 21.80 0.10
CA LEU A 4 5.81 21.07 0.95
C LEU A 4 5.17 19.90 0.21
N ILE A 5 4.89 20.06 -1.08
CA ILE A 5 4.39 18.97 -1.94
C ILE A 5 5.46 17.88 -2.14
N ILE A 6 6.72 18.26 -2.32
CA ILE A 6 7.84 17.31 -2.43
C ILE A 6 7.98 16.49 -1.14
N ILE A 7 8.00 17.17 0.01
CA ILE A 7 8.07 16.50 1.33
C ILE A 7 6.86 15.58 1.53
N ALA A 8 5.65 16.04 1.20
CA ALA A 8 4.44 15.24 1.30
C ALA A 8 4.54 13.96 0.45
N ARG A 9 5.05 14.05 -0.80
CA ARG A 9 5.24 12.86 -1.66
C ARG A 9 6.23 11.86 -1.05
N ILE A 10 7.34 12.33 -0.49
CA ILE A 10 8.32 11.46 0.19
C ILE A 10 7.70 10.78 1.39
N VAL A 11 6.98 11.52 2.24
CA VAL A 11 6.30 10.97 3.42
C VAL A 11 5.28 9.91 3.02
N VAL A 12 4.44 10.18 2.02
CA VAL A 12 3.45 9.20 1.55
C VAL A 12 4.14 7.98 0.95
N PHE A 13 5.25 8.14 0.22
CA PHE A 13 6.02 7.02 -0.30
C PHE A 13 6.58 6.14 0.82
N VAL A 14 7.13 6.72 1.88
CA VAL A 14 7.62 5.98 3.05
C VAL A 14 6.48 5.23 3.75
N ILE A 15 5.31 5.87 3.88
CA ILE A 15 4.11 5.22 4.44
C ILE A 15 3.69 4.04 3.57
N MET A 16 3.58 4.22 2.25
CA MET A 16 3.24 3.13 1.34
C MET A 16 4.24 1.97 1.40
N PHE A 17 5.54 2.28 1.44
CA PHE A 17 6.58 1.25 1.53
C PHE A 17 6.48 0.45 2.84
N SER A 18 6.29 1.14 3.96
CA SER A 18 6.10 0.48 5.26
C SER A 18 4.82 -0.36 5.31
N MET A 19 3.71 0.12 4.74
CA MET A 19 2.47 -0.67 4.60
C MET A 19 2.69 -1.92 3.74
N GLY A 20 3.43 -1.80 2.63
CA GLY A 20 3.78 -2.92 1.76
C GLY A 20 4.59 -3.98 2.51
N ILE A 21 5.62 -3.56 3.25
CA ILE A 21 6.41 -4.44 4.13
C ILE A 21 5.48 -5.15 5.13
N VAL A 22 4.68 -4.39 5.90
CA VAL A 22 3.78 -4.96 6.90
C VAL A 22 2.81 -5.95 6.27
N GLY A 23 2.18 -5.60 5.14
CA GLY A 23 1.24 -6.47 4.44
C GLY A 23 1.89 -7.78 3.96
N VAL A 24 3.08 -7.71 3.38
CA VAL A 24 3.82 -8.90 2.90
C VAL A 24 4.27 -9.78 4.06
N PHE A 25 4.92 -9.21 5.07
CA PHE A 25 5.40 -10.00 6.21
C PHE A 25 4.25 -10.62 7.01
N TYR A 26 3.20 -9.86 7.27
CA TYR A 26 2.05 -10.34 8.03
C TYR A 26 1.21 -11.35 7.23
N GLY A 27 1.08 -11.14 5.91
CA GLY A 27 0.53 -12.10 4.95
C GLY A 27 1.29 -13.41 4.94
N ALA A 28 2.61 -13.35 4.74
CA ALA A 28 3.48 -14.53 4.72
C ALA A 28 3.45 -15.29 6.05
N TRP A 29 3.48 -14.58 7.18
CA TRP A 29 3.37 -15.19 8.50
C TRP A 29 2.02 -15.90 8.69
N PHE A 30 0.92 -15.25 8.29
CA PHE A 30 -0.42 -15.84 8.39
C PHE A 30 -0.57 -17.06 7.48
N CYS A 31 -0.10 -16.98 6.24
CA CYS A 31 -0.14 -18.10 5.29
C CYS A 31 0.69 -19.28 5.79
N LYS A 32 1.90 -19.03 6.31
CA LYS A 32 2.75 -20.07 6.93
C LYS A 32 2.07 -20.73 8.13
N LYS A 33 1.36 -19.97 8.96
CA LYS A 33 0.64 -20.50 10.14
C LYS A 33 -0.57 -21.36 9.76
N ASN A 34 -1.15 -21.14 8.58
CA ASN A 34 -2.38 -21.80 8.13
C ASN A 34 -2.15 -22.82 7.00
N ASP A 35 -0.89 -23.14 6.69
CA ASP A 35 -0.50 -24.05 5.61
C ASP A 35 -1.01 -23.63 4.21
N ILE A 36 -1.08 -22.31 3.97
CA ILE A 36 -1.56 -21.75 2.71
C ILE A 36 -0.36 -21.43 1.80
N ASN A 37 -0.33 -22.00 0.59
CA ASN A 37 0.70 -21.69 -0.39
C ASN A 37 0.39 -20.39 -1.16
N MET A 38 0.94 -19.28 -0.66
CA MET A 38 0.71 -17.93 -1.19
C MET A 38 1.28 -17.69 -2.59
N ASN A 39 2.22 -18.53 -3.05
CA ASN A 39 2.80 -18.45 -4.41
C ASN A 39 1.89 -19.09 -5.47
N THR A 40 0.78 -19.71 -5.06
CA THR A 40 -0.21 -20.30 -5.97
C THR A 40 -1.46 -19.44 -6.04
N PHE A 41 -2.12 -19.42 -7.21
CA PHE A 41 -3.38 -18.69 -7.38
C PHE A 41 -4.46 -19.18 -6.41
N SER A 42 -4.55 -20.48 -6.18
CA SER A 42 -5.48 -21.09 -5.22
C SER A 42 -5.22 -20.63 -3.79
N GLY A 43 -3.97 -20.67 -3.32
CA GLY A 43 -3.63 -20.24 -1.97
C GLY A 43 -3.79 -18.73 -1.76
N MET A 44 -3.49 -17.92 -2.78
CA MET A 44 -3.79 -16.49 -2.75
C MET A 44 -5.30 -16.23 -2.63
N PHE A 45 -6.13 -16.91 -3.43
CA PHE A 45 -7.59 -16.78 -3.36
C PHE A 45 -8.14 -17.25 -2.01
N GLU A 46 -7.57 -18.30 -1.43
CA GLU A 46 -7.92 -18.74 -0.08
C GLU A 46 -7.56 -17.71 0.99
N MET A 47 -6.37 -17.10 0.90
CA MET A 47 -6.00 -16.00 1.79
C MET A 47 -7.00 -14.85 1.68
N TYR A 48 -7.34 -14.42 0.46
CA TYR A 48 -8.33 -13.38 0.21
C TYR A 48 -9.70 -13.74 0.78
N ARG A 49 -10.15 -14.98 0.58
CA ARG A 49 -11.41 -15.47 1.17
C ARG A 49 -11.38 -15.37 2.69
N ARG A 50 -10.26 -15.68 3.35
CA ARG A 50 -10.10 -15.55 4.81
C ARG A 50 -10.06 -14.08 5.26
N VAL A 51 -9.48 -13.19 4.47
CA VAL A 51 -9.50 -11.73 4.70
C VAL A 51 -10.95 -11.23 4.67
N PHE A 52 -11.69 -11.49 3.60
CA PHE A 52 -13.07 -10.98 3.43
C PHE A 52 -14.11 -11.68 4.30
N SER A 53 -13.87 -12.92 4.73
CA SER A 53 -14.73 -13.60 5.71
C SER A 53 -14.47 -13.19 7.16
N PHE A 54 -13.51 -12.28 7.41
CA PHE A 54 -13.14 -11.81 8.74
C PHE A 54 -12.82 -12.92 9.75
N LYS A 55 -12.35 -14.09 9.28
CA LYS A 55 -12.00 -15.22 10.15
C LYS A 55 -10.99 -14.84 11.24
N ASN A 56 -10.07 -13.94 10.90
CA ASN A 56 -9.20 -13.29 11.88
C ASN A 56 -9.29 -11.78 11.69
N LYS A 57 -10.14 -11.14 12.50
CA LYS A 57 -10.45 -9.70 12.39
C LYS A 57 -9.20 -8.82 12.30
N ARG A 58 -8.17 -9.09 13.11
CA ARG A 58 -6.92 -8.32 13.10
C ARG A 58 -6.18 -8.45 11.76
N PHE A 59 -6.04 -9.68 11.27
CA PHE A 59 -5.41 -9.94 9.97
C PHE A 59 -6.20 -9.29 8.83
N SER A 60 -7.52 -9.46 8.83
CA SER A 60 -8.40 -8.88 7.81
C SER A 60 -8.29 -7.35 7.77
N ILE A 61 -8.34 -6.69 8.92
CA ILE A 61 -8.22 -5.21 9.00
C ILE A 61 -6.86 -4.75 8.47
N VAL A 62 -5.77 -5.42 8.86
CA VAL A 62 -4.42 -5.07 8.39
C VAL A 62 -4.31 -5.25 6.87
N MET A 63 -4.77 -6.38 6.32
CA MET A 63 -4.67 -6.65 4.89
C MET A 63 -5.57 -5.73 4.06
N LEU A 64 -6.80 -5.48 4.50
CA LEU A 64 -7.72 -4.54 3.86
C LEU A 64 -7.17 -3.11 3.92
N GLY A 65 -6.63 -2.71 5.08
CA GLY A 65 -5.97 -1.41 5.26
C GLY A 65 -4.76 -1.26 4.33
N CYS A 66 -3.93 -2.30 4.19
CA CYS A 66 -2.80 -2.26 3.26
C CYS A 66 -3.24 -2.17 1.80
N MET A 67 -4.23 -2.96 1.38
CA MET A 67 -4.72 -2.96 -0.01
C MET A 67 -5.46 -1.68 -0.38
N TYR A 68 -6.53 -1.36 0.35
CA TYR A 68 -7.37 -0.21 0.03
C TYR A 68 -6.75 1.10 0.49
N GLY A 69 -6.09 1.11 1.65
CA GLY A 69 -5.33 2.28 2.10
C GLY A 69 -4.14 2.56 1.18
N GLY A 70 -3.40 1.54 0.76
CA GLY A 70 -2.34 1.70 -0.24
C GLY A 70 -2.85 2.26 -1.56
N GLY A 71 -3.96 1.72 -2.08
CA GLY A 71 -4.62 2.25 -3.28
C GLY A 71 -5.08 3.71 -3.13
N LEU A 72 -5.65 4.06 -1.98
CA LEU A 72 -6.06 5.45 -1.70
C LEU A 72 -4.86 6.40 -1.66
N LEU A 73 -3.75 6.00 -1.04
CA LEU A 73 -2.53 6.81 -0.98
C LEU A 73 -1.91 7.04 -2.37
N VAL A 74 -2.00 6.05 -3.26
CA VAL A 74 -1.59 6.22 -4.67
C VAL A 74 -2.43 7.30 -5.34
N LEU A 75 -3.76 7.25 -5.20
CA LEU A 75 -4.64 8.27 -5.76
C LEU A 75 -4.36 9.66 -5.19
N ILE A 76 -4.08 9.76 -3.89
CA ILE A 76 -3.70 11.01 -3.23
C ILE A 76 -2.38 11.54 -3.81
N ILE A 77 -1.36 10.71 -3.99
CA ILE A 77 -0.10 11.13 -4.61
C ILE A 77 -0.34 11.65 -6.03
N PHE A 78 -1.12 10.92 -6.84
CA PHE A 78 -1.45 11.36 -8.19
C PHE A 78 -2.15 12.71 -8.19
N GLY A 79 -3.18 12.87 -7.35
CA GLY A 79 -3.92 14.14 -7.24
C GLY A 79 -3.04 15.31 -6.81
N ILE A 80 -2.19 15.12 -5.80
CA ILE A 80 -1.26 16.14 -5.32
C ILE A 80 -0.20 16.47 -6.38
N THR A 81 0.26 15.47 -7.15
CA THR A 81 1.25 15.67 -8.21
C THR A 81 0.64 16.48 -9.36
N PHE A 82 -0.53 16.10 -9.86
CA PHE A 82 -1.24 16.86 -10.91
C PHE A 82 -1.58 18.28 -10.45
N TRP A 83 -2.02 18.44 -9.20
CA TRP A 83 -2.29 19.76 -8.64
C TRP A 83 -1.03 20.64 -8.58
N GLY A 84 0.10 20.06 -8.16
CA GLY A 84 1.39 20.74 -8.13
C GLY A 84 1.87 21.17 -9.51
N GLU A 85 1.75 20.29 -10.51
CA GLU A 85 2.09 20.62 -11.90
C GLU A 85 1.22 21.76 -12.45
N GLY A 86 -0.08 21.77 -12.15
CA GLY A 86 -0.99 22.86 -12.52
C GLY A 86 -0.66 24.21 -11.89
N GLN A 87 0.07 24.21 -10.77
CA GLN A 87 0.57 25.43 -10.09
C GLN A 87 1.99 25.83 -10.56
N GLY A 88 2.55 25.13 -11.56
CA GLY A 88 3.90 25.38 -12.07
C GLY A 88 5.03 24.77 -11.22
N CYS A 89 4.72 23.87 -10.29
CA CYS A 89 5.76 23.14 -9.56
C CYS A 89 6.45 22.14 -10.48
N VAL A 90 7.77 22.23 -10.57
CA VAL A 90 8.60 21.25 -11.29
C VAL A 90 9.02 20.17 -10.32
N PHE A 91 8.60 18.94 -10.58
CA PHE A 91 9.07 17.77 -9.84
C PHE A 91 10.24 17.16 -10.62
N PRO A 92 11.49 17.26 -10.13
CA PRO A 92 12.62 16.67 -10.82
C PRO A 92 12.43 15.15 -10.86
N THR A 93 12.23 14.61 -12.06
CA THR A 93 12.19 13.17 -12.34
C THR A 93 13.58 12.57 -12.52
N ARG A 94 14.62 13.41 -12.49
CA ARG A 94 16.02 13.02 -12.57
C ARG A 94 16.75 13.53 -11.34
N TYR A 95 17.48 12.63 -10.68
CA TYR A 95 18.61 13.00 -9.84
C TYR A 95 19.62 13.69 -10.76
N SER A 96 19.74 15.01 -10.67
CA SER A 96 20.82 15.79 -11.28
C SER A 96 21.76 16.27 -10.19
#